data_AF-A0A2N2L368-F1
#
_entry.id   AF-A0A2N2L368-F1
#
_cell.length_a   1.000
_cell.length_b   1.000
_cell.length_c   1.000
_cell.angle_alpha   90.00
_cell.angle_beta   90.00
_cell.angle_gamma   90.00
#
_symmetry.space_group_name_H-M   'P 1'
#
loop_
_entity.id
_entity.type
_entity.pdbx_description
1 polymer ?
#
loop_
_entity_poly.entity_id
_entity_poly.type
_entity_poly.pdbx_seq_one_letter_code
_entity_poly.pdbx_strand_id
1 'polypeptide(L)'
;MKRYLLILILTGLLLSLNGLRIIEKDGRIREFENSFFGTLPQEEISTERVREEGIRRDSWRGIRFDNWLRDNGLTDWTVIRFESDDRYQVSFEKVAFDTTSCWIMTGQNDEIFESENYRVIFPNLSQNHWIRNISKVVLEDFRPAPRPKKIHSMELLLSRIDLVQDPAPFVGIWAYRFEDILRKLGAGRRSDVILISRDGFKLGLKYPDDLRGAVLEAGDEGINLKSPRIPGGMWVKDIIYIQAGKQATFQGAELRKLIDLNGLLSWNLGTRAKVKLYRTRGSQKLSFADFIAKRSLSLEDRYFKLYPGN
;
A
#
# COMPACT_ATOMS: atom_id res chain seq x y z
N MET A 1 35.34 -32.91 -14.16
CA MET A 1 33.97 -33.37 -13.81
C MET A 1 33.28 -32.48 -12.77
N LYS A 2 33.85 -32.23 -11.58
CA LYS A 2 33.18 -31.38 -10.54
C LYS A 2 32.81 -29.95 -11.00
N ARG A 3 33.63 -29.30 -11.84
CA ARG A 3 33.36 -27.96 -12.38
C ARG A 3 32.18 -27.92 -13.35
N TYR A 4 32.01 -28.96 -14.16
CA TYR A 4 30.87 -29.07 -15.08
C TYR A 4 29.56 -29.35 -14.34
N LEU A 5 29.60 -30.17 -13.28
CA LEU A 5 28.45 -30.39 -12.41
C LEU A 5 27.99 -29.09 -11.72
N LEU A 6 28.94 -28.26 -11.28
CA LEU A 6 28.64 -26.97 -10.64
C LEU A 6 28.05 -25.96 -11.62
N ILE A 7 28.53 -25.94 -12.87
CA ILE A 7 27.95 -25.13 -13.95
C ILE A 7 26.54 -25.62 -14.28
N LEU A 8 26.32 -26.94 -14.36
CA LEU A 8 25.01 -27.54 -14.67
C LEU A 8 23.97 -27.26 -13.56
N ILE A 9 24.40 -27.29 -12.29
CA ILE A 9 23.60 -26.88 -11.13
C ILE A 9 23.36 -25.37 -11.13
N LEU A 10 24.35 -24.54 -11.48
CA LEU A 10 24.17 -23.09 -11.61
C LEU A 10 23.18 -22.74 -12.73
N THR A 11 23.27 -23.39 -13.89
CA THR A 11 22.31 -23.22 -14.98
C THR A 11 20.93 -23.76 -14.62
N GLY A 12 20.84 -24.85 -13.87
CA GLY A 12 19.57 -25.37 -13.35
C GLY A 12 18.91 -24.45 -12.32
N LEU A 13 19.71 -23.76 -11.49
CA LEU A 13 19.24 -22.76 -10.52
C LEU A 13 18.91 -21.41 -11.17
N LEU A 14 19.52 -21.08 -12.32
CA LEU A 14 19.14 -19.91 -13.13
C LEU A 14 17.88 -20.17 -13.97
N LEU A 15 17.48 -21.43 -14.12
CA LEU A 15 16.24 -21.86 -14.81
C LEU A 15 15.03 -21.95 -13.88
N SER A 16 15.14 -21.66 -12.58
CA SER A 16 13.97 -21.32 -11.76
C SER A 16 13.53 -19.90 -12.12
N LEU A 17 13.00 -19.78 -13.34
CA LEU A 17 12.47 -18.58 -13.98
C LEU A 17 11.33 -18.01 -13.13
N ASN A 18 11.28 -16.67 -13.05
CA ASN A 18 10.40 -15.93 -12.16
C ASN A 18 8.96 -16.03 -12.65
N GLY A 19 8.24 -17.05 -12.20
CA GLY A 19 6.82 -17.24 -12.43
C GLY A 19 5.93 -16.27 -11.67
N LEU A 20 4.66 -16.13 -12.08
CA LEU A 20 3.67 -15.41 -11.28
C LEU A 20 3.46 -16.16 -9.96
N ARG A 21 3.59 -15.45 -8.84
CA ARG A 21 3.33 -16.01 -7.51
C ARG A 21 2.01 -15.54 -6.97
N ILE A 22 1.16 -16.46 -6.53
CA ILE A 22 -0.05 -16.14 -5.78
C ILE A 22 0.18 -16.49 -4.32
N ILE A 23 0.12 -15.50 -3.45
CA ILE A 23 0.26 -15.65 -2.00
C ILE A 23 -1.15 -15.62 -1.39
N GLU A 24 -1.57 -16.72 -0.80
CA GLU A 24 -2.87 -16.85 -0.14
C GLU A 24 -2.86 -16.20 1.26
N LYS A 25 -4.04 -16.01 1.85
CA LYS A 25 -4.20 -15.30 3.12
C LYS A 25 -3.51 -15.96 4.32
N ASP A 26 -3.29 -17.26 4.25
CA ASP A 26 -2.57 -18.06 5.25
C ASP A 26 -1.05 -18.04 5.03
N GLY A 27 -0.58 -17.38 3.98
CA GLY A 27 0.82 -17.31 3.59
C GLY A 27 1.27 -18.45 2.69
N ARG A 28 0.38 -19.36 2.27
CA ARG A 28 0.72 -20.38 1.27
C ARG A 28 1.02 -19.72 -0.06
N ILE A 29 2.09 -20.16 -0.71
CA ILE A 29 2.53 -19.63 -2.00
C ILE A 29 2.24 -20.67 -3.07
N ARG A 30 1.56 -20.26 -4.14
CA ARG A 30 1.43 -21.00 -5.39
C ARG A 30 2.27 -20.30 -6.45
N GLU A 31 3.24 -21.01 -7.01
CA GLU A 31 4.08 -20.50 -8.08
C GLU A 31 3.62 -21.09 -9.41
N PHE A 32 3.50 -20.23 -10.43
CA PHE A 32 3.06 -20.61 -11.76
C PHE A 32 4.16 -20.30 -12.76
N GLU A 33 4.50 -21.25 -13.62
CA GLU A 33 5.47 -21.02 -14.69
C GLU A 33 5.05 -19.88 -15.62
N ASN A 34 6.04 -19.20 -16.22
CA ASN A 34 5.83 -18.05 -17.10
C ASN A 34 5.04 -18.30 -18.37
N SER A 35 4.80 -19.57 -18.71
CA SER A 35 3.98 -19.98 -19.84
C SER A 35 2.57 -20.38 -19.42
N PHE A 36 2.33 -20.63 -18.13
CA PHE A 36 1.12 -21.30 -17.63
C PHE A 36 -0.17 -20.60 -18.12
N PHE A 37 -0.29 -19.30 -17.90
CA PHE A 37 -1.48 -18.54 -18.30
C PHE A 37 -1.64 -18.42 -19.82
N GLY A 38 -0.56 -18.58 -20.58
CA GLY A 38 -0.59 -18.66 -22.05
C GLY A 38 -1.10 -20.00 -22.58
N THR A 39 -1.10 -21.06 -21.77
CA THR A 39 -1.62 -22.39 -22.17
C THR A 39 -3.12 -22.56 -21.96
N LEU A 40 -3.73 -21.69 -21.14
CA LEU A 40 -5.16 -21.71 -20.86
C LEU A 40 -5.97 -21.24 -22.09
N PRO A 41 -7.28 -21.57 -22.19
CA PRO A 41 -8.13 -21.02 -23.23
C PRO A 41 -8.11 -19.49 -23.22
N GLN A 42 -7.65 -18.89 -24.32
CA GLN A 42 -7.51 -17.44 -24.46
C GLN A 42 -8.80 -16.83 -25.00
N GLU A 43 -9.11 -15.63 -24.52
CA GLU A 43 -10.17 -14.76 -25.03
C GLU A 43 -9.56 -13.44 -25.52
N GLU A 44 -10.29 -12.75 -26.39
CA GLU A 44 -9.88 -11.46 -26.93
C GLU A 44 -10.80 -10.33 -26.47
N ILE A 45 -10.21 -9.19 -26.10
CA ILE A 45 -10.95 -7.97 -25.79
C ILE A 45 -10.29 -6.76 -26.45
N SER A 46 -11.08 -5.71 -26.67
CA SER A 46 -10.55 -4.43 -27.15
C SER A 46 -10.74 -3.33 -26.12
N THR A 47 -9.76 -2.43 -26.00
CA THR A 47 -9.86 -1.20 -25.21
C THR A 47 -9.64 0.01 -26.09
N GLU A 48 -10.35 1.11 -25.81
CA GLU A 48 -10.22 2.36 -26.54
C GLU A 48 -9.53 3.44 -25.69
N ARG A 49 -8.70 4.26 -26.33
CA ARG A 49 -7.96 5.35 -25.70
C ARG A 49 -8.12 6.61 -26.51
N VAL A 50 -8.64 7.67 -25.89
CA VAL A 50 -8.61 9.01 -26.48
C VAL A 50 -7.22 9.60 -26.22
N ARG A 51 -6.50 9.94 -27.29
CA ARG A 51 -5.27 10.74 -27.27
C ARG A 51 -5.51 12.04 -28.03
N GLU A 52 -4.62 13.01 -27.88
CA GLU A 52 -4.67 14.28 -28.65
C GLU A 52 -4.71 14.04 -30.17
N GLU A 53 -4.12 12.94 -30.64
CA GLU A 53 -4.05 12.53 -32.06
C GLU A 53 -5.25 11.67 -32.53
N GLY A 54 -6.22 11.37 -31.65
CA GLY A 54 -7.42 10.57 -31.97
C GLY A 54 -7.66 9.36 -31.05
N ILE A 55 -8.59 8.48 -31.45
CA ILE A 55 -8.93 7.26 -30.69
C ILE A 55 -8.02 6.12 -31.13
N ARG A 56 -7.16 5.65 -30.22
CA ARG A 56 -6.39 4.42 -30.39
C ARG A 56 -7.16 3.25 -29.81
N ARG A 57 -7.43 2.24 -30.63
CA ARG A 57 -7.99 0.95 -30.18
C ARG A 57 -6.86 -0.06 -30.08
N ASP A 58 -6.72 -0.68 -28.91
CA ASP A 58 -5.78 -1.79 -28.69
C ASP A 58 -6.59 -3.08 -28.52
N SER A 59 -6.20 -4.14 -29.23
CA SER A 59 -6.71 -5.51 -29.05
C SER A 59 -5.81 -6.26 -28.08
N TRP A 60 -6.40 -7.06 -27.21
CA TRP A 60 -5.70 -7.82 -26.18
C TRP A 60 -6.13 -9.27 -26.23
N ARG A 61 -5.19 -10.17 -25.97
CA ARG A 61 -5.43 -11.60 -25.79
C ARG A 61 -5.03 -12.01 -24.39
N GLY A 62 -5.86 -12.77 -23.70
CA GLY A 62 -5.59 -13.18 -22.33
C GLY A 62 -6.70 -14.04 -21.73
N ILE A 63 -6.72 -14.11 -20.40
CA ILE A 63 -7.71 -14.87 -19.64
C ILE A 63 -8.44 -13.99 -18.62
N ARG A 64 -9.70 -14.35 -18.32
CA ARG A 64 -10.47 -13.83 -17.19
C ARG A 64 -9.88 -14.29 -15.87
N PHE A 65 -8.96 -13.50 -15.32
CA PHE A 65 -8.23 -13.86 -14.12
C PHE A 65 -9.12 -13.89 -12.88
N ASP A 66 -10.13 -13.02 -12.82
CA ASP A 66 -11.17 -13.04 -11.79
C ASP A 66 -11.96 -14.36 -11.77
N ASN A 67 -12.36 -14.87 -12.94
CA ASN A 67 -13.02 -16.18 -13.06
C ASN A 67 -12.05 -17.30 -12.70
N TRP A 68 -10.82 -17.26 -13.23
CA TRP A 68 -9.81 -18.26 -12.93
C TRP A 68 -9.51 -18.37 -11.42
N LEU A 69 -9.42 -17.25 -10.70
CA LEU A 69 -9.28 -17.24 -9.24
C LEU A 69 -10.45 -17.97 -8.56
N ARG A 70 -11.68 -17.69 -9.00
CA ARG A 70 -12.90 -18.32 -8.47
C ARG A 70 -12.90 -19.84 -8.70
N ASP A 71 -12.60 -20.25 -9.93
CA ASP A 71 -12.61 -21.65 -10.34
C ASP A 71 -11.52 -22.48 -9.64
N ASN A 72 -10.45 -21.82 -9.18
CA ASN A 72 -9.36 -22.44 -8.41
C ASN A 72 -9.53 -22.32 -6.89
N GLY A 73 -10.71 -21.88 -6.40
CA GLY A 73 -11.02 -21.76 -4.98
C GLY A 73 -10.26 -20.63 -4.26
N LEU A 74 -9.72 -19.66 -5.00
CA LEU A 74 -8.96 -18.52 -4.49
C LEU A 74 -9.87 -17.31 -4.25
N THR A 75 -10.95 -17.49 -3.49
CA THR A 75 -11.97 -16.46 -3.22
C THR A 75 -11.98 -15.94 -1.79
N ASP A 76 -11.29 -16.63 -0.89
CA ASP A 76 -11.33 -16.36 0.54
C ASP A 76 -10.26 -15.33 0.94
N TRP A 77 -10.57 -14.06 0.70
CA TRP A 77 -9.74 -12.89 0.99
C TRP A 77 -10.61 -11.63 1.04
N THR A 78 -10.08 -10.55 1.60
CA THR A 78 -10.80 -9.27 1.66
C THR A 78 -10.14 -8.17 0.85
N VAL A 79 -8.82 -8.23 0.66
CA VAL A 79 -8.08 -7.35 -0.25
C VAL A 79 -7.25 -8.20 -1.19
N ILE A 80 -7.30 -7.92 -2.48
CA ILE A 80 -6.37 -8.48 -3.46
C ILE A 80 -5.40 -7.39 -3.86
N ARG A 81 -4.10 -7.71 -3.81
CA ARG A 81 -3.03 -6.82 -4.23
C ARG A 81 -2.24 -7.45 -5.35
N PHE A 82 -2.00 -6.67 -6.38
CA PHE A 82 -1.17 -7.03 -7.51
C PHE A 82 0.14 -6.25 -7.43
N GLU A 83 1.26 -6.91 -7.73
CA GLU A 83 2.59 -6.32 -7.67
C GLU A 83 3.40 -6.71 -8.92
N SER A 84 3.97 -5.74 -9.61
CA SER A 84 4.90 -5.95 -10.73
C SER A 84 6.33 -6.18 -10.28
N ASP A 85 7.21 -6.54 -11.21
CA ASP A 85 8.65 -6.64 -10.96
C ASP A 85 9.30 -5.32 -10.53
N ASP A 86 8.81 -4.19 -11.05
CA ASP A 86 9.26 -2.85 -10.65
C ASP A 86 8.63 -2.38 -9.33
N ARG A 87 7.87 -3.25 -8.64
CA ARG A 87 7.19 -3.00 -7.36
C ARG A 87 6.07 -1.96 -7.44
N TYR A 88 5.55 -1.70 -8.63
CA TYR A 88 4.27 -1.03 -8.78
C TYR A 88 3.14 -1.92 -8.24
N GLN A 89 2.21 -1.34 -7.50
CA GLN A 89 1.17 -2.08 -6.78
C GLN A 89 -0.21 -1.45 -7.00
N VAL A 90 -1.21 -2.32 -7.19
CA VAL A 90 -2.63 -1.94 -7.23
C VAL A 90 -3.39 -2.91 -6.35
N SER A 91 -4.26 -2.38 -5.48
CA SER A 91 -5.04 -3.17 -4.54
C SER A 91 -6.53 -2.87 -4.66
N PHE A 92 -7.35 -3.90 -4.47
CA PHE A 92 -8.80 -3.79 -4.46
C PHE A 92 -9.38 -4.48 -3.24
N GLU A 93 -10.35 -3.84 -2.59
CA GLU A 93 -11.23 -4.54 -1.66
C GLU A 93 -12.11 -5.53 -2.43
N LYS A 94 -12.49 -6.65 -1.78
CA LYS A 94 -13.26 -7.74 -2.38
C LYS A 94 -14.51 -7.26 -3.11
N VAL A 95 -15.27 -6.36 -2.48
CA VAL A 95 -16.50 -5.79 -3.05
C VAL A 95 -16.23 -4.99 -4.32
N ALA A 96 -15.16 -4.21 -4.37
CA ALA A 96 -14.77 -3.44 -5.55
C ALA A 96 -14.18 -4.33 -6.66
N PHE A 97 -13.43 -5.36 -6.27
CA PHE A 97 -12.88 -6.33 -7.22
C PHE A 97 -13.99 -7.16 -7.87
N ASP A 98 -14.99 -7.59 -7.11
CA ASP A 98 -16.08 -8.45 -7.60
C ASP A 98 -16.99 -7.77 -8.63
N THR A 99 -16.96 -6.44 -8.70
CA THR A 99 -17.68 -5.65 -9.72
C THR A 99 -16.79 -5.25 -10.90
N THR A 100 -15.49 -5.58 -10.86
CA THR A 100 -14.52 -5.22 -11.90
C THR A 100 -14.08 -6.46 -12.68
N SER A 101 -13.98 -6.35 -14.01
CA SER A 101 -13.37 -7.41 -14.83
C SER A 101 -11.85 -7.34 -14.76
N CYS A 102 -11.22 -8.38 -14.23
CA CYS A 102 -9.76 -8.49 -14.12
C CYS A 102 -9.22 -9.51 -15.13
N TRP A 103 -8.23 -9.09 -15.91
CA TRP A 103 -7.65 -9.90 -16.96
C TRP A 103 -6.15 -10.06 -16.78
N ILE A 104 -5.61 -11.25 -17.03
CA ILE A 104 -4.18 -11.43 -17.32
C ILE A 104 -4.03 -11.53 -18.83
N MET A 105 -3.30 -10.57 -19.41
CA MET A 105 -3.01 -10.50 -20.83
C MET A 105 -1.69 -11.15 -21.16
N THR A 106 -1.73 -11.94 -22.22
CA THR A 106 -0.61 -12.68 -22.80
C THR A 106 -0.19 -12.11 -24.16
N GLY A 107 -0.95 -11.16 -24.72
CA GLY A 107 -0.61 -10.47 -25.95
C GLY A 107 -1.38 -9.17 -26.19
N GLN A 108 -0.91 -8.38 -27.15
CA GLN A 108 -1.51 -7.12 -27.59
C GLN A 108 -1.31 -6.95 -29.11
N ASN A 109 -2.37 -6.55 -29.83
CA ASN A 109 -2.34 -6.25 -31.27
C ASN A 109 -1.60 -7.34 -32.07
N ASP A 110 -2.08 -8.59 -31.97
CA ASP A 110 -1.53 -9.81 -32.58
C ASP A 110 -0.18 -10.30 -32.06
N GLU A 111 0.57 -9.49 -31.30
CA GLU A 111 1.84 -9.89 -30.68
C GLU A 111 1.61 -10.66 -29.38
N ILE A 112 2.34 -11.78 -29.20
CA ILE A 112 2.43 -12.50 -27.93
C ILE A 112 3.53 -11.83 -27.09
N PHE A 113 3.27 -11.57 -25.81
CA PHE A 113 4.29 -11.07 -24.90
C PHE A 113 5.37 -12.13 -24.69
N GLU A 114 6.62 -11.69 -24.63
CA GLU A 114 7.73 -12.54 -24.20
C GLU A 114 7.45 -13.11 -22.80
N SER A 115 7.97 -14.30 -22.51
CA SER A 115 7.88 -14.94 -21.20
C SER A 115 8.30 -13.94 -20.11
N GLU A 116 7.48 -13.76 -19.07
CA GLU A 116 7.60 -12.77 -17.96
C GLU A 116 6.87 -11.43 -18.15
N ASN A 117 6.35 -11.11 -19.33
CA ASN A 117 5.75 -9.79 -19.58
C ASN A 117 4.22 -9.75 -19.52
N TYR A 118 3.61 -10.61 -18.70
CA TYR A 118 2.16 -10.59 -18.50
C TYR A 118 1.69 -9.24 -17.96
N ARG A 119 0.52 -8.80 -18.43
CA ARG A 119 -0.11 -7.56 -17.96
C ARG A 119 -1.42 -7.85 -17.27
N VAL A 120 -1.68 -7.19 -16.15
CA VAL A 120 -3.02 -7.17 -15.55
C VAL A 120 -3.75 -5.96 -16.07
N ILE A 121 -4.94 -6.17 -16.65
CA ILE A 121 -5.78 -5.12 -17.21
C ILE A 121 -7.15 -5.15 -16.56
N PHE A 122 -7.64 -3.96 -16.25
CA PHE A 122 -8.99 -3.70 -15.78
C PHE A 122 -9.67 -2.80 -16.82
N PRO A 123 -10.40 -3.35 -17.80
CA PRO A 123 -10.90 -2.59 -18.96
C PRO A 123 -11.79 -1.40 -18.58
N ASN A 124 -12.51 -1.52 -17.47
CA ASN A 124 -13.44 -0.51 -16.97
C ASN A 124 -12.79 0.54 -16.06
N LEU A 125 -11.48 0.42 -15.80
CA LEU A 125 -10.73 1.33 -14.93
C LEU A 125 -9.67 2.09 -15.73
N SER A 126 -9.21 3.20 -15.16
CA SER A 126 -8.11 3.98 -15.74
C SER A 126 -6.83 3.13 -15.81
N GLN A 127 -5.94 3.47 -16.77
CA GLN A 127 -4.67 2.75 -16.98
C GLN A 127 -3.74 2.75 -15.77
N ASN A 128 -3.94 3.68 -14.82
CA ASN A 128 -3.25 3.69 -13.53
C ASN A 128 -3.68 2.54 -12.61
N HIS A 129 -4.52 1.62 -13.07
CA HIS A 129 -4.80 0.36 -12.39
C HIS A 129 -4.19 -0.82 -13.15
N TRP A 130 -3.67 -0.60 -14.35
CA TRP A 130 -3.12 -1.66 -15.18
C TRP A 130 -1.67 -1.88 -14.82
N ILE A 131 -1.28 -3.14 -14.70
CA ILE A 131 0.03 -3.53 -14.21
C ILE A 131 0.76 -4.24 -15.32
N ARG A 132 2.01 -3.84 -15.55
CA ARG A 132 2.92 -4.51 -16.48
C ARG A 132 3.85 -5.42 -15.70
N ASN A 133 4.23 -6.54 -16.30
CA ASN A 133 5.20 -7.49 -15.75
C ASN A 133 4.78 -7.91 -14.34
N ILE A 134 3.57 -8.45 -14.25
CA ILE A 134 3.01 -8.89 -12.99
C ILE A 134 3.86 -10.04 -12.42
N SER A 135 4.37 -9.85 -11.22
CA SER A 135 5.27 -10.80 -10.55
C SER A 135 4.58 -11.52 -9.40
N LYS A 136 3.59 -10.86 -8.78
CA LYS A 136 2.91 -11.38 -7.60
C LYS A 136 1.48 -10.90 -7.48
N VAL A 137 0.61 -11.79 -7.03
CA VAL A 137 -0.73 -11.49 -6.52
C VAL A 137 -0.79 -11.93 -5.06
N VAL A 138 -1.28 -11.07 -4.18
CA VAL A 138 -1.42 -11.33 -2.75
C VAL A 138 -2.89 -11.25 -2.39
N LEU A 139 -3.43 -12.35 -1.87
CA LEU A 139 -4.79 -12.46 -1.37
C LEU A 139 -4.74 -12.22 0.14
N GLU A 140 -5.02 -10.99 0.55
CA GLU A 140 -4.92 -10.55 1.92
C GLU A 140 -6.26 -10.71 2.63
N ASP A 141 -6.24 -11.26 3.83
CA ASP A 141 -7.35 -11.12 4.76
C ASP A 141 -7.33 -9.69 5.30
N PHE A 142 -8.44 -8.96 5.21
CA PHE A 142 -8.51 -7.63 5.81
C PHE A 142 -8.46 -7.83 7.31
N ARG A 143 -7.30 -7.56 7.88
CA ARG A 143 -7.20 -7.28 9.30
C ARG A 143 -7.47 -5.79 9.43
N PRO A 144 -8.60 -5.38 10.04
CA PRO A 144 -8.77 -3.98 10.41
C PRO A 144 -7.50 -3.56 11.14
N ALA A 145 -6.95 -2.42 10.73
CA ALA A 145 -5.79 -1.85 11.39
C ALA A 145 -6.09 -1.84 12.90
N PRO A 146 -5.34 -2.59 13.72
CA PRO A 146 -5.67 -2.69 15.13
C PRO A 146 -5.63 -1.28 15.70
N ARG A 147 -6.76 -0.79 16.22
CA ARG A 147 -6.87 0.60 16.66
C ARG A 147 -5.68 0.97 17.56
N PRO A 148 -4.98 2.09 17.29
CA PRO A 148 -3.80 2.45 18.04
C PRO A 148 -4.16 2.69 19.51
N LYS A 149 -3.30 2.21 20.41
CA LYS A 149 -3.41 2.43 21.87
C LYS A 149 -3.15 3.88 22.25
N LYS A 150 -2.34 4.60 21.45
CA LYS A 150 -2.04 6.03 21.60
C LYS A 150 -1.83 6.63 20.21
N ILE A 151 -2.38 7.83 20.02
CA ILE A 151 -2.15 8.65 18.83
C ILE A 151 -1.41 9.91 19.31
N HIS A 152 -0.16 10.08 18.87
CA HIS A 152 0.71 11.22 19.21
C HIS A 152 0.48 12.37 18.22
N SER A 153 0.75 13.62 18.65
CA SER A 153 0.87 14.74 17.70
C SER A 153 2.09 14.52 16.82
N MET A 154 1.90 14.65 15.51
CA MET A 154 2.97 14.52 14.53
C MET A 154 3.99 15.63 14.66
N GLU A 155 3.54 16.86 14.91
CA GLU A 155 4.41 18.03 15.11
C GLU A 155 5.34 17.82 16.32
N LEU A 156 4.79 17.30 17.43
CA LEU A 156 5.59 16.99 18.62
C LEU A 156 6.51 15.78 18.44
N LEU A 157 6.10 14.80 17.63
CA LEU A 157 6.93 13.64 17.32
C LEU A 157 8.13 14.05 16.46
N LEU A 158 7.86 14.82 15.39
CA LEU A 158 8.86 15.29 14.44
C LEU A 158 9.83 16.30 15.06
N SER A 159 9.39 17.15 15.99
CA SER A 159 10.30 18.06 16.71
C SER A 159 11.35 17.37 17.59
N ARG A 160 11.26 16.03 17.73
CA ARG A 160 12.23 15.19 18.46
C ARG A 160 13.07 14.31 17.55
N ILE A 161 13.01 14.56 16.25
CA ILE A 161 13.74 13.86 15.20
C ILE A 161 14.49 14.92 14.40
N ASP A 162 15.73 14.62 14.05
CA ASP A 162 16.54 15.54 13.25
C ASP A 162 15.97 15.64 11.83
N LEU A 163 15.74 16.87 11.39
CA LEU A 163 15.45 17.17 10.00
C LEU A 163 16.78 17.22 9.25
N VAL A 164 16.96 16.34 8.27
CA VAL A 164 18.23 16.16 7.56
C VAL A 164 18.10 16.70 6.14
N GLN A 165 19.08 17.48 5.70
CA GLN A 165 19.21 17.88 4.30
C GLN A 165 19.83 16.75 3.48
N ASP A 166 19.26 16.48 2.31
CA ASP A 166 19.74 15.50 1.32
C ASP A 166 20.06 14.11 1.88
N PRO A 167 19.11 13.46 2.58
CA PRO A 167 19.32 12.11 3.06
C PRO A 167 19.41 11.14 1.88
N ALA A 168 20.58 10.52 1.71
CA ALA A 168 20.81 9.53 0.67
C ALA A 168 19.71 8.45 0.63
N PRO A 169 19.21 8.05 -0.56
CA PRO A 169 19.67 8.44 -1.90
C PRO A 169 18.99 9.69 -2.48
N PHE A 170 18.25 10.46 -1.68
CA PHE A 170 17.52 11.64 -2.14
C PHE A 170 18.38 12.89 -2.09
N VAL A 171 18.14 13.80 -3.05
CA VAL A 171 18.84 15.08 -3.20
C VAL A 171 17.84 16.21 -3.43
N GLY A 172 18.19 17.42 -2.99
CA GLY A 172 17.38 18.62 -3.09
C GLY A 172 16.24 18.72 -2.09
N ILE A 173 16.30 18.02 -0.94
CA ILE A 173 15.17 17.91 -0.01
C ILE A 173 15.59 18.00 1.46
N TRP A 174 14.69 18.50 2.31
CA TRP A 174 14.78 18.37 3.76
C TRP A 174 13.79 17.31 4.23
N ALA A 175 14.27 16.29 4.95
CA ALA A 175 13.41 15.18 5.34
C ALA A 175 13.79 14.53 6.66
N TYR A 176 12.80 13.92 7.30
CA TYR A 176 12.97 13.07 8.47
C TYR A 176 13.18 11.63 8.01
N ARG A 177 14.15 10.91 8.59
CA ARG A 177 14.32 9.49 8.27
C ARG A 177 13.14 8.69 8.81
N PHE A 178 12.55 7.84 7.96
CA PHE A 178 11.36 7.09 8.35
C PHE A 178 11.63 6.11 9.51
N GLU A 179 12.85 5.57 9.58
CA GLU A 179 13.29 4.71 10.69
C GLU A 179 13.26 5.43 12.05
N ASP A 180 13.57 6.72 12.10
CA ASP A 180 13.52 7.49 13.34
C ASP A 180 12.08 7.67 13.83
N ILE A 181 11.15 7.87 12.89
CA ILE A 181 9.72 7.96 13.19
C ILE A 181 9.22 6.62 13.75
N LEU A 182 9.57 5.51 13.11
CA LEU A 182 9.25 4.17 13.59
C LEU A 182 9.81 3.90 14.99
N ARG A 183 11.06 4.32 15.25
CA ARG A 183 11.69 4.21 16.57
C ARG A 183 10.97 5.05 17.62
N LYS A 184 10.55 6.28 17.31
CA LYS A 184 9.75 7.12 18.23
C LYS A 184 8.36 6.53 18.49
N LEU A 185 7.77 5.86 17.51
CA LEU A 185 6.54 5.08 17.66
C LEU A 185 6.76 3.74 18.37
N GLY A 186 7.99 3.38 18.72
CA GLY A 186 8.30 2.11 19.38
C GLY A 186 8.02 0.88 18.51
N ALA A 187 8.08 1.03 17.18
CA ALA A 187 7.98 -0.07 16.24
C ALA A 187 9.25 -0.94 16.29
N GLY A 188 9.08 -2.25 16.08
CA GLY A 188 10.20 -3.19 16.03
C GLY A 188 10.96 -3.14 14.70
N ARG A 189 11.97 -3.99 14.57
CA ARG A 189 12.77 -4.14 13.32
C ARG A 189 11.94 -4.64 12.12
N ARG A 190 10.75 -5.18 12.37
CA ARG A 190 9.74 -5.52 11.37
C ARG A 190 8.40 -4.99 11.84
N SER A 191 7.70 -4.27 10.98
CA SER A 191 6.40 -3.69 11.31
C SER A 191 5.57 -3.40 10.08
N ASP A 192 4.28 -3.70 10.16
CA ASP A 192 3.29 -3.17 9.24
C ASP A 192 3.02 -1.70 9.59
N VAL A 193 2.98 -0.88 8.55
CA VAL A 193 2.83 0.57 8.61
C VAL A 193 1.65 0.96 7.75
N ILE A 194 0.77 1.80 8.29
CA ILE A 194 -0.36 2.35 7.55
C ILE A 194 -0.14 3.85 7.43
N LEU A 195 -0.22 4.35 6.21
CA LEU A 195 -0.15 5.77 5.86
C LEU A 195 -1.50 6.21 5.33
N ILE A 196 -1.96 7.38 5.75
CA ILE A 196 -3.15 8.02 5.17
C ILE A 196 -2.83 9.48 4.87
N SER A 197 -3.08 9.88 3.62
CA SER A 197 -2.98 11.25 3.14
C SER A 197 -4.24 12.06 3.41
N ARG A 198 -4.15 13.38 3.27
CA ARG A 198 -5.24 14.32 3.55
C ARG A 198 -6.50 14.07 2.72
N ASP A 199 -6.33 13.63 1.48
CA ASP A 199 -7.39 13.26 0.54
C ASP A 199 -8.04 11.91 0.85
N GLY A 200 -7.52 11.17 1.84
CA GLY A 200 -8.04 9.88 2.27
C GLY A 200 -7.42 8.68 1.57
N PHE A 201 -6.42 8.85 0.70
CA PHE A 201 -5.68 7.72 0.15
C PHE A 201 -4.94 6.97 1.26
N LYS A 202 -5.17 5.65 1.33
CA LYS A 202 -4.67 4.75 2.37
C LYS A 202 -3.69 3.77 1.74
N LEU A 203 -2.51 3.67 2.32
CA LEU A 203 -1.47 2.75 1.88
C LEU A 203 -0.93 1.92 3.05
N GLY A 204 -0.94 0.60 2.90
CA GLY A 204 -0.30 -0.34 3.80
C GLY A 204 1.08 -0.72 3.27
N LEU A 205 2.11 -0.55 4.10
CA LEU A 205 3.51 -0.82 3.77
C LEU A 205 4.17 -1.66 4.86
N LYS A 206 5.26 -2.35 4.53
CA LYS A 206 6.04 -3.16 5.46
C LYS A 206 7.43 -2.58 5.65
N TYR A 207 7.85 -2.43 6.90
CA TYR A 207 9.26 -2.21 7.24
C TYR A 207 9.92 -3.56 7.56
N PRO A 208 11.10 -3.87 7.01
CA PRO A 208 11.93 -3.02 6.16
C PRO A 208 11.65 -3.12 4.64
N ASP A 209 10.75 -3.99 4.19
CA ASP A 209 10.64 -4.37 2.77
C ASP A 209 10.36 -3.18 1.83
N ASP A 210 9.38 -2.35 2.19
CA ASP A 210 8.94 -1.19 1.41
C ASP A 210 9.55 0.14 1.92
N LEU A 211 10.01 0.16 3.17
CA LEU A 211 10.32 1.40 3.90
C LEU A 211 11.81 1.54 4.30
N ARG A 212 12.67 0.58 3.96
CA ARG A 212 14.11 0.71 4.23
C ARG A 212 14.72 1.87 3.42
N GLY A 213 15.29 2.84 4.12
CA GLY A 213 15.84 4.06 3.52
C GLY A 213 14.77 5.08 3.10
N ALA A 214 13.50 4.85 3.46
CA ALA A 214 12.45 5.84 3.22
C ALA A 214 12.61 7.07 4.12
N VAL A 215 12.06 8.19 3.66
CA VAL A 215 12.07 9.47 4.35
C VAL A 215 10.69 10.12 4.27
N LEU A 216 10.41 10.99 5.24
CA LEU A 216 9.30 11.95 5.18
C LEU A 216 9.85 13.32 4.83
N GLU A 217 9.69 13.72 3.58
CA GLU A 217 10.04 15.05 3.09
C GLU A 217 9.12 16.09 3.73
N ALA A 218 9.71 17.13 4.30
CA ALA A 218 9.00 18.31 4.76
C ALA A 218 8.98 19.33 3.62
N GLY A 219 7.87 19.41 2.89
CA GLY A 219 7.68 20.35 1.79
C GLY A 219 6.50 21.31 2.02
N ASP A 220 6.32 22.24 1.09
CA ASP A 220 5.23 23.22 1.14
C ASP A 220 3.84 22.58 1.04
N GLU A 221 3.73 21.45 0.32
CA GLU A 221 2.51 20.64 0.17
C GLU A 221 2.23 19.73 1.40
N GLY A 222 3.04 19.84 2.46
CA GLY A 222 2.94 19.00 3.65
C GLY A 222 4.02 17.93 3.72
N ILE A 223 3.68 16.78 4.31
CA ILE A 223 4.65 15.71 4.60
C ILE A 223 4.50 14.59 3.58
N ASN A 224 5.54 14.33 2.79
CA ASN A 224 5.48 13.36 1.70
C ASN A 224 6.37 12.15 1.99
N LEU A 225 5.88 10.94 1.74
CA LEU A 225 6.73 9.74 1.77
C LEU A 225 7.57 9.70 0.50
N LYS A 226 8.88 9.58 0.64
CA LYS A 226 9.76 9.11 -0.44
C LYS A 226 10.43 7.82 -0.01
N SER A 227 10.41 6.80 -0.86
CA SER A 227 11.10 5.52 -0.59
C SER A 227 11.90 5.08 -1.80
N PRO A 228 13.18 4.68 -1.63
CA PRO A 228 13.97 4.11 -2.72
C PRO A 228 13.51 2.71 -3.10
N ARG A 229 12.59 2.12 -2.32
CA ARG A 229 12.02 0.80 -2.54
C ARG A 229 10.68 0.84 -3.25
N ILE A 230 10.07 2.02 -3.41
CA ILE A 230 8.75 2.23 -3.99
C ILE A 230 8.90 3.16 -5.20
N PRO A 231 8.35 2.84 -6.38
CA PRO A 231 8.30 3.75 -7.52
C PRO A 231 7.81 5.15 -7.15
N GLY A 232 8.47 6.18 -7.71
CA GLY A 232 8.18 7.57 -7.38
C GLY A 232 6.73 8.01 -7.61
N GLY A 233 6.07 7.42 -8.60
CA GLY A 233 4.65 7.68 -8.89
C GLY A 233 3.68 7.14 -7.81
N MET A 234 4.14 6.27 -6.91
CA MET A 234 3.33 5.72 -5.81
C MET A 234 3.67 6.32 -4.45
N TRP A 235 4.52 7.34 -4.42
CA TRP A 235 4.83 8.05 -3.19
C TRP A 235 3.59 8.75 -2.64
N VAL A 236 3.29 8.49 -1.37
CA VAL A 236 2.14 9.10 -0.70
C VAL A 236 2.47 10.55 -0.40
N LYS A 237 1.63 11.46 -0.88
CA LYS A 237 1.76 12.89 -0.63
C LYS A 237 0.85 13.34 0.52
N ASP A 238 1.21 14.44 1.16
CA ASP A 238 0.40 15.14 2.18
C ASP A 238 -0.17 14.20 3.27
N ILE A 239 0.74 13.46 3.91
CA ILE A 239 0.44 12.46 4.93
C ILE A 239 -0.05 13.13 6.21
N ILE A 240 -1.27 12.80 6.62
CA ILE A 240 -1.88 13.28 7.86
C ILE A 240 -1.83 12.25 9.00
N TYR A 241 -1.63 10.97 8.68
CA TYR A 241 -1.68 9.88 9.65
C TYR A 241 -0.68 8.77 9.33
N ILE A 242 0.01 8.29 10.36
CA ILE A 242 0.94 7.17 10.29
C ILE A 242 0.69 6.25 11.47
N GLN A 243 0.42 4.97 11.22
CA GLN A 243 0.32 3.95 12.25
C GLN A 243 1.43 2.91 12.09
N ALA A 244 2.11 2.58 13.19
CA ALA A 244 3.02 1.44 13.26
C ALA A 244 2.64 0.58 14.48
N GLY A 245 2.11 -0.61 14.23
CA GLY A 245 1.61 -1.50 15.27
C GLY A 245 0.51 -0.85 16.14
N LYS A 246 0.76 -0.69 17.44
CA LYS A 246 -0.21 -0.16 18.42
C LYS A 246 -0.04 1.33 18.70
N GLN A 247 0.84 2.02 17.98
CA GLN A 247 1.09 3.46 18.12
C GLN A 247 0.81 4.13 16.79
N ALA A 248 0.32 5.35 16.84
CA ALA A 248 0.15 6.16 15.64
C ALA A 248 0.54 7.60 15.92
N THR A 249 0.74 8.36 14.85
CA THR A 249 0.90 9.80 14.89
C THR A 249 -0.02 10.45 13.88
N PHE A 250 -0.48 11.66 14.20
CA PHE A 250 -1.52 12.37 13.45
C PHE A 250 -1.22 13.86 13.41
N GLN A 251 -1.47 14.51 12.28
CA GLN A 251 -1.33 15.97 12.15
C GLN A 251 -2.34 16.67 13.05
N GLY A 252 -1.83 17.44 14.01
CA GLY A 252 -2.63 18.09 15.04
C GLY A 252 -3.62 19.13 14.49
N ALA A 253 -3.34 19.72 13.32
CA ALA A 253 -4.23 20.65 12.63
C ALA A 253 -5.49 19.97 12.05
N GLU A 254 -5.46 18.65 11.86
CA GLU A 254 -6.47 17.91 11.09
C GLU A 254 -7.53 17.22 11.96
N LEU A 255 -7.76 17.63 13.20
CA LEU A 255 -8.63 16.90 14.15
C LEU A 255 -10.00 16.48 13.59
N ARG A 256 -10.60 17.26 12.68
CA ARG A 256 -11.86 16.92 12.01
C ARG A 256 -11.75 15.67 11.12
N LYS A 257 -10.60 15.43 10.50
CA LYS A 257 -10.30 14.23 9.69
C LYS A 257 -10.27 12.94 10.50
N LEU A 258 -10.32 13.00 11.84
CA LEU A 258 -10.51 11.80 12.66
C LEU A 258 -11.86 11.13 12.41
N ILE A 259 -12.89 11.85 11.92
CA ILE A 259 -14.15 11.25 11.47
C ILE A 259 -13.89 10.35 10.26
N ASP A 260 -13.24 10.89 9.23
CA ASP A 260 -12.92 10.16 8.00
C ASP A 260 -12.04 8.93 8.31
N LEU A 261 -11.02 9.11 9.17
CA LEU A 261 -10.15 8.03 9.62
C LEU A 261 -10.91 6.93 10.38
N ASN A 262 -11.92 7.27 11.18
CA ASN A 262 -12.74 6.27 11.86
C ASN A 262 -13.43 5.32 10.88
N GLY A 263 -13.92 5.86 9.74
CA GLY A 263 -14.49 5.06 8.65
C GLY A 263 -13.42 4.26 7.91
N LEU A 264 -12.38 4.93 7.40
CA LEU A 264 -11.30 4.33 6.60
C LEU A 264 -10.51 3.22 7.32
N LEU A 265 -10.40 3.31 8.64
CA LEU A 265 -9.71 2.35 9.49
C LEU A 265 -10.67 1.44 10.27
N SER A 266 -11.99 1.60 10.07
CA SER A 266 -13.03 0.81 10.72
C SER A 266 -12.86 0.73 12.24
N TRP A 267 -12.52 1.87 12.87
CA TRP A 267 -12.32 1.93 14.32
C TRP A 267 -13.62 1.79 15.12
N ASN A 268 -14.77 1.95 14.45
CA ASN A 268 -16.11 1.81 15.02
C ASN A 268 -16.32 2.69 16.26
N LEU A 269 -15.84 3.94 16.21
CA LEU A 269 -16.15 4.95 17.22
C LEU A 269 -17.62 5.33 17.09
N GLY A 270 -18.47 4.81 17.96
CA GLY A 270 -19.87 5.23 18.07
C GLY A 270 -20.01 6.69 18.53
N THR A 271 -21.23 7.22 18.49
CA THR A 271 -21.56 8.62 18.86
C THR A 271 -21.18 8.98 20.30
N ARG A 272 -21.07 7.98 21.19
CA ARG A 272 -20.67 8.12 22.59
C ARG A 272 -19.17 7.94 22.82
N ALA A 273 -18.36 7.89 21.76
CA ALA A 273 -16.92 7.75 21.88
C ALA A 273 -16.32 8.85 22.76
N LYS A 274 -15.32 8.46 23.56
CA LYS A 274 -14.61 9.35 24.47
C LYS A 274 -13.15 9.45 24.07
N VAL A 275 -12.57 10.62 24.32
CA VAL A 275 -11.15 10.88 24.13
C VAL A 275 -10.53 11.18 25.47
N LYS A 276 -9.41 10.50 25.79
CA LYS A 276 -8.55 10.92 26.89
C LYS A 276 -7.29 11.55 26.31
N LEU A 277 -7.21 12.87 26.41
CA LEU A 277 -6.09 13.69 25.97
C LEU A 277 -5.06 13.79 27.10
N TYR A 278 -3.82 13.41 26.83
CA TYR A 278 -2.72 13.46 27.79
C TYR A 278 -1.82 14.66 27.45
N ARG A 279 -1.63 15.52 28.43
CA ARG A 279 -0.81 16.72 28.33
C ARG A 279 0.47 16.59 29.14
N THR A 280 1.37 17.56 29.00
CA THR A 280 2.55 17.67 29.89
C THR A 280 2.15 17.74 31.36
N ARG A 281 1.05 18.45 31.67
CA ARG A 281 0.52 18.61 33.04
C ARG A 281 -0.85 17.94 33.18
N GLY A 282 -0.88 16.61 33.19
CA GLY A 282 -2.07 15.82 33.50
C GLY A 282 -2.83 15.30 32.28
N SER A 283 -4.13 15.02 32.45
CA SER A 283 -4.97 14.49 31.36
C SER A 283 -6.41 15.00 31.47
N GLN A 284 -7.06 15.17 30.32
CA GLN A 284 -8.45 15.58 30.21
C GLN A 284 -9.25 14.50 29.49
N LYS A 285 -10.46 14.20 29.99
CA LYS A 285 -11.44 13.39 29.27
C LYS A 285 -12.42 14.33 28.55
N LEU A 286 -12.72 14.02 27.30
CA LEU A 286 -13.60 14.79 26.41
C LEU A 286 -14.55 13.83 25.70
N SER A 287 -15.71 14.33 25.27
CA SER A 287 -16.47 13.62 24.23
C SER A 287 -15.67 13.66 22.92
N PHE A 288 -15.92 12.71 22.02
CA PHE A 288 -15.29 12.74 20.70
C PHE A 288 -15.66 14.00 19.93
N ALA A 289 -16.93 14.44 20.01
CA ALA A 289 -17.42 15.68 19.40
C ALA A 289 -16.66 16.92 19.90
N ASP A 290 -16.52 17.08 21.22
CA ASP A 290 -15.78 18.22 21.79
C ASP A 290 -14.30 18.21 21.40
N PHE A 291 -13.73 17.00 21.28
CA PHE A 291 -12.34 16.85 20.90
C PHE A 291 -12.07 17.28 19.46
N ILE A 292 -12.90 16.84 18.51
CA ILE A 292 -12.74 17.21 17.09
C ILE A 292 -13.21 18.64 16.78
N ALA A 293 -14.04 19.24 17.65
CA ALA A 293 -14.42 20.64 17.56
C ALA A 293 -13.27 21.61 17.86
N LYS A 294 -12.19 21.12 18.50
CA LYS A 294 -10.96 21.90 18.69
C LYS A 294 -10.32 22.24 17.34
N ARG A 295 -9.69 23.42 17.27
CA ARG A 295 -8.98 23.88 16.07
C ARG A 295 -7.74 23.06 15.76
N SER A 296 -6.94 22.71 16.79
CA SER A 296 -5.74 21.89 16.63
C SER A 296 -5.27 21.29 17.96
N LEU A 297 -4.34 20.33 17.89
CA LEU A 297 -3.50 19.94 19.02
C LEU A 297 -2.40 20.98 19.24
N SER A 298 -2.09 21.25 20.51
CA SER A 298 -0.96 22.09 20.92
C SER A 298 0.29 21.27 21.19
N LEU A 299 1.46 21.93 21.32
CA LEU A 299 2.70 21.25 21.74
C LEU A 299 2.64 20.66 23.16
N GLU A 300 1.68 21.11 23.99
CA GLU A 300 1.42 20.52 25.30
C GLU A 300 0.62 19.21 25.22
N ASP A 301 -0.10 18.97 24.12
CA ASP A 301 -0.91 17.80 23.87
C ASP A 301 -0.05 16.65 23.35
N ARG A 302 0.45 15.83 24.28
CA ARG A 302 1.43 14.79 23.95
C ARG A 302 0.85 13.68 23.08
N TYR A 303 -0.29 13.14 23.51
CA TYR A 303 -1.01 12.09 22.80
C TYR A 303 -2.44 11.98 23.31
N PHE A 304 -3.29 11.32 22.54
CA PHE A 304 -4.64 10.97 22.97
C PHE A 304 -4.92 9.48 22.80
N LYS A 305 -5.95 9.03 23.53
CA LYS A 305 -6.49 7.68 23.45
C LYS A 305 -7.97 7.78 23.10
N LEU A 306 -8.39 6.94 22.16
CA LEU A 306 -9.78 6.80 21.75
C LEU A 306 -10.43 5.64 22.52
N TYR A 307 -11.64 5.84 23.01
CA TYR A 307 -12.46 4.82 23.67
C TYR A 307 -13.78 4.74 22.92
N PRO A 308 -14.16 3.56 22.37
CA PRO A 308 -15.42 3.44 21.66
C PRO A 308 -16.55 3.68 22.65
N GLY A 309 -17.60 4.35 22.19
CA GLY A 309 -18.85 4.40 22.93
C GLY A 309 -19.63 3.14 22.63
N ASN A 310 -20.10 2.45 23.67
CA ASN A 310 -21.15 1.44 23.54
C ASN A 310 -22.52 2.11 23.33
#